data_AF-A0A1T4K823-F1
#
_entry.id   AF-A0A1T4K823-F1
#
_cell.length_a   1.000
_cell.length_b   1.000
_cell.length_c   1.000
_cell.angle_alpha   90.00
_cell.angle_beta   90.00
_cell.angle_gamma   90.00
#
_symmetry.space_group_name_H-M   'P 1'
#
loop_
_entity.id
_entity.type
_entity.pdbx_description
1 polymer ?
#
loop_
_entity_poly.entity_id
_entity_poly.type
_entity_poly.pdbx_seq_one_letter_code
_entity_poly.pdbx_strand_id
1 'polypeptide(L)'
;MSGCNDNKFSVQSCVLNVLNRIDEDDVITVILQSGEFCCAWTGCFCRIEDNTLVLFNVFPAFDGPIVDGESCKRMHIPLDCICAIIDPGIEPSPPPPAETADC
;
A
#
# COMPACT_ATOMS: atom_id res chain seq x y z
N MET A 1 -24.78 -15.68 4.97
CA MET A 1 -23.72 -14.80 5.49
C MET A 1 -22.39 -15.47 5.18
N SER A 2 -21.91 -15.37 3.95
CA SER A 2 -20.66 -15.99 3.51
C SER A 2 -20.08 -15.13 2.40
N GLY A 3 -18.81 -14.72 2.49
CA GLY A 3 -18.13 -14.09 1.36
C GLY A 3 -16.97 -13.12 1.64
N CYS A 4 -16.56 -12.85 2.88
CA CYS A 4 -15.45 -11.90 3.12
C CYS A 4 -14.18 -12.50 3.76
N ASN A 5 -14.19 -13.75 4.25
CA ASN A 5 -13.06 -14.29 5.00
C ASN A 5 -11.97 -14.93 4.12
N ASP A 6 -12.34 -15.57 3.00
CA ASP A 6 -11.35 -16.17 2.10
C ASP A 6 -10.55 -15.09 1.33
N ASN A 7 -11.17 -13.93 1.10
CA ASN A 7 -10.54 -12.79 0.43
C ASN A 7 -9.51 -12.08 1.32
N LYS A 8 -9.65 -12.09 2.65
CA LYS A 8 -8.76 -11.37 3.57
C LYS A 8 -7.31 -11.88 3.50
N PHE A 9 -7.13 -13.20 3.46
CA PHE A 9 -5.81 -13.82 3.32
C PHE A 9 -5.20 -13.61 1.93
N SER A 10 -6.02 -13.62 0.87
CA SER A 10 -5.55 -13.37 -0.49
C SER A 10 -5.07 -11.93 -0.69
N VAL A 11 -5.80 -10.95 -0.13
CA VAL A 11 -5.44 -9.52 -0.20
C VAL A 11 -4.17 -9.25 0.60
N GLN A 12 -4.04 -9.82 1.80
CA GLN A 12 -2.79 -9.72 2.57
C GLN A 12 -1.58 -10.30 1.81
N SER A 13 -1.76 -11.44 1.14
CA SER A 13 -0.69 -12.05 0.33
C SER A 13 -0.32 -11.17 -0.88
N CYS A 14 -1.30 -10.55 -1.53
CA CYS A 14 -1.05 -9.60 -2.62
C CYS A 14 -0.33 -8.33 -2.12
N VAL A 15 -0.76 -7.76 -0.99
CA VAL A 15 -0.14 -6.60 -0.37
C VAL A 15 1.32 -6.89 0.00
N LEU A 16 1.59 -8.04 0.62
CA LEU A 16 2.95 -8.48 0.93
C LEU A 16 3.80 -8.65 -0.33
N ASN A 17 3.25 -9.24 -1.40
CA ASN A 17 3.97 -9.41 -2.66
C ASN A 17 4.37 -8.09 -3.31
N VAL A 18 3.55 -7.04 -3.17
CA VAL A 18 3.88 -5.69 -3.63
C VAL A 18 4.94 -5.08 -2.72
N LEU A 19 4.72 -5.06 -1.41
CA LEU A 19 5.65 -4.46 -0.44
C LEU A 19 7.04 -5.10 -0.45
N ASN A 20 7.14 -6.41 -0.73
CA ASN A 20 8.42 -7.11 -0.86
C ASN A 20 9.23 -6.69 -2.09
N ARG A 21 8.66 -5.91 -3.01
CA ARG A 21 9.33 -5.38 -4.21
C ARG A 21 9.71 -3.91 -4.09
N ILE A 22 9.34 -3.28 -2.98
CA ILE A 22 9.59 -1.86 -2.70
C ILE A 22 10.88 -1.79 -1.88
N ASP A 23 11.79 -0.89 -2.26
CA ASP A 23 13.03 -0.71 -1.54
C ASP A 23 12.80 0.11 -0.26
N GLU A 24 13.60 -0.15 0.76
CA GLU A 24 13.61 0.70 1.97
C GLU A 24 13.91 2.15 1.55
N ASP A 25 13.19 3.11 2.16
CA ASP A 25 13.18 4.55 1.85
C ASP A 25 12.32 4.99 0.65
N ASP A 26 11.74 4.07 -0.14
CA ASP A 26 10.83 4.43 -1.23
C ASP A 26 9.56 5.13 -0.73
N VAL A 27 9.11 6.15 -1.46
CA VAL A 27 7.88 6.88 -1.12
C VAL A 27 6.68 6.14 -1.68
N ILE A 28 5.83 5.63 -0.80
CA ILE A 28 4.60 4.92 -1.17
C ILE A 28 3.37 5.64 -0.66
N THR A 29 2.25 5.43 -1.34
CA THR A 29 0.93 5.86 -0.87
C THR A 29 0.09 4.65 -0.51
N VAL A 30 -0.46 4.64 0.70
CA VAL A 30 -1.32 3.58 1.21
C VAL A 30 -2.74 4.09 1.36
N ILE A 31 -3.70 3.30 0.90
CA ILE A 31 -5.12 3.57 1.05
C ILE A 31 -5.65 2.66 2.15
N LEU A 32 -6.15 3.26 3.23
CA LEU A 32 -6.64 2.57 4.42
C LEU A 32 -8.17 2.63 4.49
N GLN A 33 -8.78 1.56 4.97
CA GLN A 33 -10.20 1.58 5.30
C GLN A 33 -10.45 2.35 6.61
N SER A 34 -11.33 3.35 6.56
CA SER A 34 -11.77 4.13 7.72
C SER A 34 -13.30 4.16 7.76
N GLY A 35 -13.89 3.16 8.40
CA GLY A 35 -15.35 2.98 8.42
C GLY A 35 -15.89 2.65 7.02
N GLU A 36 -16.79 3.50 6.52
CA GLU A 36 -17.38 3.41 5.17
C GLU A 36 -16.53 4.10 4.09
N PHE A 37 -15.47 4.81 4.47
CA PHE A 37 -14.63 5.58 3.56
C PHE A 37 -13.21 5.02 3.49
N CYS A 38 -12.46 5.47 2.49
CA CYS A 38 -11.03 5.19 2.37
C CYS A 38 -10.23 6.49 2.55
N CYS A 39 -9.15 6.43 3.31
CA CYS A 39 -8.21 7.54 3.51
C CYS A 39 -6.85 7.18 2.92
N ALA A 40 -6.23 8.12 2.22
CA ALA A 40 -4.93 7.90 1.59
C ALA A 40 -3.83 8.63 2.37
N TRP A 41 -2.72 7.93 2.59
CA TRP A 41 -1.56 8.43 3.34
C TRP A 41 -0.30 8.16 2.53
N THR A 42 0.58 9.15 2.43
CA THR A 42 1.86 9.02 1.74
C THR A 42 3.00 9.10 2.75
N GLY A 43 4.02 8.26 2.59
CA GLY A 43 5.20 8.26 3.43
C GLY A 43 6.31 7.37 2.87
N CYS A 44 7.49 7.44 3.50
CA CYS A 44 8.62 6.58 3.17
C CYS A 44 8.39 5.18 3.76
N PHE A 45 8.49 4.16 2.91
CA PHE A 45 8.53 2.76 3.31
C PHE A 45 9.79 2.52 4.15
N CYS A 46 9.63 1.84 5.29
CA CYS A 46 10.76 1.38 6.08
C CYS A 46 10.83 -0.14 6.05
N ARG A 47 9.83 -0.80 6.65
CA ARG A 47 9.81 -2.25 6.79
C ARG A 47 8.43 -2.77 7.13
N ILE A 48 8.31 -4.09 7.07
CA ILE A 48 7.19 -4.84 7.61
C ILE A 48 7.69 -5.58 8.86
N GLU A 49 7.01 -5.41 9.99
CA GLU A 49 7.27 -6.13 11.23
C GLU A 49 5.95 -6.64 11.79
N ASP A 50 5.88 -7.90 12.21
CA ASP A 50 4.70 -8.49 12.85
C ASP A 50 3.38 -8.20 12.12
N ASN A 51 3.35 -8.42 10.80
CA ASN A 51 2.20 -8.16 9.92
C ASN A 51 1.70 -6.69 9.96
N THR A 52 2.63 -5.77 10.21
CA THR A 52 2.41 -4.33 10.29
C THR A 52 3.39 -3.60 9.38
N LEU A 53 2.87 -2.74 8.52
CA LEU A 53 3.65 -1.83 7.69
C LEU A 53 4.10 -0.63 8.52
N VAL A 54 5.38 -0.27 8.42
CA VAL A 54 5.96 0.91 9.07
C VAL A 54 6.27 1.97 8.01
N LEU A 55 5.65 3.15 8.14
CA LEU A 55 5.91 4.32 7.31
C LEU A 55 6.52 5.46 8.11
N PHE A 56 7.38 6.25 7.48
CA PHE A 56 7.95 7.48 8.01
C PHE A 56 7.49 8.72 7.26
N ASN A 57 7.59 9.88 7.93
CA ASN A 57 7.24 11.19 7.38
C ASN A 57 5.84 11.21 6.76
N VAL A 58 4.88 10.62 7.47
CA VAL A 58 3.55 10.37 6.92
C VAL A 58 2.70 11.64 6.86
N PHE A 59 2.07 11.90 5.72
CA PHE A 59 1.14 13.00 5.50
C PHE A 59 -0.10 12.53 4.71
N PRO A 60 -1.25 13.23 4.83
CA PRO A 60 -2.42 12.94 4.00
C PRO A 60 -2.05 13.04 2.51
N ALA A 61 -2.37 12.02 1.73
CA ALA A 61 -2.12 12.06 0.30
C ALA A 61 -2.98 13.14 -0.35
N PHE A 62 -2.50 13.73 -1.45
CA PHE A 62 -3.20 14.73 -2.28
C PHE A 62 -3.44 16.11 -1.65
N ASP A 63 -3.15 16.31 -0.36
CA ASP A 63 -3.26 17.62 0.32
C ASP A 63 -1.94 18.41 0.35
N GLY A 64 -0.94 17.97 -0.43
CA GLY A 64 0.37 18.59 -0.54
C GLY A 64 1.33 18.19 0.59
N PRO A 65 2.66 18.25 0.36
CA PRO A 65 3.63 17.89 1.39
C PRO A 65 3.54 18.88 2.56
N ILE A 66 3.53 18.36 3.79
CA ILE A 66 3.70 19.18 5.00
C ILE A 66 5.16 19.62 5.03
N VAL A 67 5.42 20.85 4.60
CA VAL A 67 6.75 21.48 4.54
C VAL A 67 7.17 21.94 5.94
N ASP A 68 7.18 21.06 6.93
CA ASP A 68 7.69 21.37 8.26
C ASP A 68 8.60 20.23 8.71
N GLY A 69 9.91 20.46 8.59
CA GLY A 69 10.98 19.51 8.93
C GLY A 69 11.13 19.20 10.41
N GLU A 70 10.05 19.19 11.19
CA GLU A 70 10.11 19.15 12.66
C GLU A 70 9.67 17.84 13.31
N SER A 71 9.25 16.81 12.58
CA SER A 71 9.14 15.48 13.20
C SER A 71 9.13 14.35 12.18
N CYS A 72 10.10 13.44 12.30
CA CYS A 72 10.05 12.14 11.65
C CYS A 72 8.94 11.32 12.33
N LYS A 73 7.71 11.48 11.86
CA LYS A 73 6.54 10.76 12.38
C LYS A 73 6.57 9.34 11.82
N ARG A 74 6.49 8.36 12.72
CA ARG A 74 6.35 6.94 12.36
C ARG A 74 4.89 6.51 12.50
N MET A 75 4.33 5.89 11.47
CA MET A 75 3.01 5.27 11.51
C MET A 75 3.14 3.76 11.38
N HIS A 76 2.37 3.03 12.18
CA HIS A 76 2.28 1.57 12.15
C HIS A 76 0.89 1.19 11.65
N ILE A 77 0.82 0.44 10.56
CA ILE A 77 -0.42 0.14 9.84
C ILE A 77 -0.56 -1.38 9.74
N PRO A 78 -1.55 -1.99 10.41
CA PRO A 78 -1.85 -3.41 10.23
C PRO A 78 -2.14 -3.72 8.76
N LEU A 79 -1.55 -4.78 8.21
CA LEU A 79 -1.71 -5.10 6.79
C LEU A 79 -3.17 -5.41 6.40
N ASP A 80 -4.02 -5.80 7.34
CA ASP A 80 -5.44 -6.01 7.08
C ASP A 80 -6.29 -4.72 7.01
N CYS A 81 -5.73 -3.57 7.38
CA CYS A 81 -6.37 -2.27 7.20
C CYS A 81 -6.09 -1.65 5.83
N ILE A 82 -5.18 -2.23 5.05
CA ILE A 82 -4.75 -1.72 3.75
C ILE A 82 -5.72 -2.20 2.67
N CYS A 83 -6.38 -1.25 2.01
CA CYS A 83 -7.21 -1.50 0.84
C CYS A 83 -6.37 -1.60 -0.44
N ALA A 84 -5.39 -0.72 -0.57
CA ALA A 84 -4.52 -0.63 -1.75
C ALA A 84 -3.20 0.07 -1.43
N ILE A 85 -2.20 -0.21 -2.25
CA ILE A 85 -0.89 0.45 -2.24
C ILE A 85 -0.67 1.03 -3.63
N ILE A 86 -0.24 2.28 -3.69
CA ILE A 86 0.18 2.96 -4.90
C ILE A 86 1.68 3.23 -4.73
N ASP A 87 2.45 2.58 -5.59
CA ASP A 87 3.87 2.80 -5.74
C ASP A 87 4.13 3.52 -7.08
N PRO A 88 4.68 4.74 -7.07
CA PRO A 88 4.99 5.47 -8.30
C PRO A 88 6.20 4.90 -9.07
N GLY A 89 7.02 4.03 -8.46
CA GLY A 89 8.25 3.47 -9.01
C GLY A 89 8.10 2.11 -9.70
N ILE A 90 7.00 1.37 -9.44
CA ILE A 90 6.71 0.13 -10.16
C ILE A 90 6.17 0.48 -11.55
N GLU A 91 7.00 0.32 -12.58
CA GLU A 91 6.50 0.29 -13.95
C GLU A 91 5.38 -0.77 -14.04
N PRO A 92 4.20 -0.45 -14.60
CA PRO A 92 3.15 -1.44 -14.78
C PRO A 92 3.74 -2.58 -15.61
N SER A 93 3.77 -3.79 -15.04
CA SER A 93 4.19 -4.97 -15.77
C SER A 93 3.41 -5.03 -17.10
N PRO A 94 4.08 -5.29 -18.23
CA PRO A 94 3.39 -5.33 -19.52
C PRO A 94 2.21 -6.30 -19.41
N PRO A 95 1.06 -5.97 -20.02
CA PRO A 95 -0.08 -6.89 -20.02
C PRO A 95 0.40 -8.24 -20.57
N PRO A 96 -0.11 -9.37 -20.04
CA PRO A 96 0.20 -10.67 -20.59
C PRO A 96 -0.05 -10.61 -22.10
N PRO A 97 0.81 -11.25 -22.93
CA PRO A 97 0.63 -11.24 -24.37
C PRO A 97 -0.80 -11.68 -24.66
N ALA A 98 -1.50 -10.89 -25.49
CA ALA A 98 -2.85 -11.23 -25.92
C ALA A 98 -2.80 -12.64 -26.51
N GLU A 99 -3.34 -13.60 -25.78
CA GLU A 99 -3.54 -14.95 -26.30
C GLU A 99 -4.49 -14.76 -27.48
N THR A 100 -3.97 -14.93 -28.70
CA THR A 100 -4.78 -14.96 -29.89
C THR A 100 -5.73 -16.14 -29.73
N ALA A 101 -6.96 -15.85 -29.33
CA ALA A 101 -8.07 -16.76 -29.52
C ALA A 101 -8.23 -16.90 -31.04
N ASP A 102 -7.56 -17.91 -31.61
CA ASP A 102 -7.97 -18.51 -32.87
C ASP A 102 -9.40 -19.04 -32.66
N CYS A 103 -10.37 -18.25 -33.09
CA CYS A 103 -11.72 -18.69 -33.39
C CYS A 103 -11.77 -19.27 -34.80
#